data_AF-A0A7C3Z9S1-F1
#
_entry.id   AF-A0A7C3Z9S1-F1
#
_cell.length_a   1.000
_cell.length_b   1.000
_cell.length_c   1.000
_cell.angle_alpha   90.00
_cell.angle_beta   90.00
_cell.angle_gamma   90.00
#
_symmetry.space_group_name_H-M   'P 1'
#
loop_
_entity.id
_entity.type
_entity.pdbx_description
1 polymer ?
#
loop_
_entity_poly.entity_id
_entity_poly.type
_entity_poly.pdbx_seq_one_letter_code
_entity_poly.pdbx_strand_id
1 'polypeptide(L)'
;MPAKSKAQQKLMGIALGIKRGETPPSYSPEAARMAEEMSESDLEEFAGTKRSKLPPRVKPPKQPAPARTPKRRREGLAALARKAQARMKSPAPVEEVRNRLARMEKLPK
;
A
#
# COMPACT_ATOMS: atom_id res chain seq x y z
N MET A 1 0.18 15.10 -27.69
CA MET A 1 0.87 15.35 -26.40
C MET A 1 2.05 14.40 -26.21
N PRO A 2 3.15 14.80 -25.56
CA PRO A 2 4.29 13.91 -25.29
C PRO A 2 4.09 13.01 -24.05
N ALA A 3 4.68 11.80 -24.06
CA ALA A 3 4.70 10.89 -22.92
C ALA A 3 5.50 11.45 -21.71
N LYS A 4 5.03 11.13 -20.50
CA LYS A 4 5.59 11.65 -19.24
C LYS A 4 6.66 10.74 -18.61
N SER A 5 6.73 9.47 -19.03
CA SER A 5 7.75 8.52 -18.56
C SER A 5 8.16 7.52 -19.63
N LYS A 6 9.37 6.95 -19.48
CA LYS A 6 9.88 5.89 -20.37
C LYS A 6 8.96 4.66 -20.40
N ALA A 7 8.36 4.32 -19.26
CA ALA A 7 7.38 3.24 -19.16
C ALA A 7 6.14 3.52 -20.03
N GLN A 8 5.60 4.74 -19.94
CA GLN A 8 4.45 5.16 -20.75
C GLN A 8 4.79 5.16 -22.24
N GLN A 9 5.93 5.73 -22.65
CA GLN A 9 6.36 5.69 -24.06
C GLN A 9 6.43 4.25 -24.60
N LYS A 10 7.03 3.33 -23.83
CA LYS A 10 7.14 1.92 -24.22
C LYS A 10 5.76 1.27 -24.35
N LEU A 11 4.87 1.53 -23.39
CA LEU A 11 3.51 0.99 -23.40
C LEU A 11 2.73 1.46 -24.65
N MET A 12 2.87 2.74 -25.01
CA MET A 12 2.22 3.30 -26.21
C MET A 12 2.80 2.73 -27.49
N GLY A 13 4.10 2.45 -27.54
CA GLY A 13 4.71 1.75 -28.67
C GLY A 13 4.20 0.31 -28.83
N ILE A 14 3.96 -0.40 -27.72
CA ILE A 14 3.33 -1.73 -27.76
C ILE A 14 1.89 -1.62 -28.24
N ALA A 15 1.12 -0.65 -27.73
CA ALA A 15 -0.26 -0.43 -28.15
C ALA A 15 -0.35 -0.09 -29.64
N LEU A 16 0.59 0.71 -30.17
CA LEU A 16 0.70 0.98 -31.60
C LEU A 16 0.95 -0.30 -32.42
N GLY A 17 1.89 -1.14 -31.97
CA GLY A 17 2.15 -2.44 -32.59
C GLY A 17 0.94 -3.36 -32.58
N ILE A 18 0.14 -3.34 -31.51
CA ILE A 18 -1.12 -4.10 -31.43
C ILE A 18 -2.16 -3.53 -32.40
N LYS A 19 -2.32 -2.21 -32.46
CA LYS A 19 -3.24 -1.53 -33.40
C LYS A 19 -2.94 -1.88 -34.86
N ARG A 20 -1.65 -1.96 -35.21
CA ARG A 20 -1.17 -2.33 -36.55
C ARG A 20 -1.16 -3.84 -36.83
N GLY A 21 -1.43 -4.66 -35.82
CA GLY A 21 -1.39 -6.12 -35.93
C GLY A 21 0.02 -6.74 -35.95
N GLU A 22 1.06 -5.96 -35.67
CA GLU A 22 2.45 -6.45 -35.56
C GLU A 22 2.70 -7.18 -34.24
N THR A 23 1.97 -6.82 -33.20
CA THR A 23 2.10 -7.38 -31.84
C THR A 23 0.78 -7.99 -31.39
N PRO A 24 0.75 -9.20 -30.82
CA PRO A 24 -0.50 -9.80 -30.38
C PRO A 24 -1.08 -9.06 -29.16
N PRO A 25 -2.41 -8.91 -29.04
CA PRO A 25 -3.05 -8.24 -27.90
C PRO A 25 -2.78 -8.95 -26.56
N SER A 26 -2.43 -10.25 -26.59
CA SER A 26 -2.02 -11.01 -25.41
C SER A 26 -0.69 -10.56 -24.81
N TYR A 27 0.13 -9.77 -25.53
CA TYR A 27 1.42 -9.29 -25.06
C TYR A 27 1.28 -8.34 -23.86
N SER A 28 0.24 -7.50 -23.86
CA SER A 28 -0.06 -6.60 -22.75
C SER A 28 -1.55 -6.25 -22.77
N PRO A 29 -2.33 -6.66 -21.75
CA PRO A 29 -3.74 -6.33 -21.65
C PRO A 29 -3.99 -4.81 -21.59
N GLU A 30 -3.09 -4.06 -20.96
CA GLU A 30 -3.19 -2.61 -20.84
C GLU A 30 -2.93 -1.93 -22.20
N ALA A 31 -1.93 -2.40 -22.95
CA ALA A 31 -1.66 -1.90 -24.29
C ALA A 31 -2.77 -2.26 -25.29
N ALA A 32 -3.38 -3.45 -25.15
CA ALA A 32 -4.51 -3.86 -25.98
C ALA A 32 -5.71 -2.91 -25.80
N ARG A 33 -6.05 -2.57 -24.54
CA ARG A 33 -7.09 -1.57 -24.25
C ARG A 33 -6.77 -0.21 -24.85
N MET A 34 -5.52 0.23 -24.74
CA MET A 34 -5.10 1.51 -25.34
C MET A 34 -5.17 1.50 -26.86
N ALA A 35 -4.86 0.37 -27.51
CA ALA A 35 -5.02 0.21 -28.95
C ALA A 35 -6.50 0.32 -29.35
N GLU A 36 -7.43 -0.18 -28.55
CA GLU A 36 -8.87 -0.05 -28.82
C GLU A 36 -9.37 1.38 -28.59
N GLU A 37 -8.95 2.02 -27.50
CA GLU A 37 -9.48 3.32 -27.05
C GLU A 37 -8.83 4.55 -27.72
N MET A 38 -7.57 4.47 -28.17
CA MET A 38 -6.82 5.60 -28.72
C MET A 38 -6.65 5.53 -30.24
N SER A 39 -6.50 6.68 -30.91
CA SER A 39 -6.20 6.71 -32.34
C SER A 39 -4.75 6.29 -32.62
N GLU A 40 -4.48 5.78 -33.83
CA GLU A 40 -3.10 5.40 -34.23
C GLU A 40 -2.13 6.60 -34.15
N SER A 41 -2.59 7.77 -34.59
CA SER A 41 -1.83 9.02 -34.52
C SER A 41 -1.49 9.43 -33.09
N ASP A 42 -2.42 9.25 -32.13
CA ASP A 42 -2.13 9.56 -30.73
C ASP A 42 -1.04 8.63 -30.20
N LEU A 43 -1.17 7.32 -30.47
CA LEU A 43 -0.21 6.31 -30.05
C LEU A 43 1.19 6.56 -30.63
N GLU A 44 1.27 6.96 -31.90
CA GLU A 44 2.52 7.38 -32.55
C GLU A 44 3.15 8.60 -31.86
N GLU A 45 2.36 9.61 -31.54
CA GLU A 45 2.89 10.83 -30.91
C GLU A 45 3.47 10.51 -29.52
N PHE A 46 2.81 9.65 -28.74
CA PHE A 46 3.33 9.22 -27.45
C PHE A 46 4.58 8.32 -27.61
N ALA A 47 4.56 7.36 -28.53
CA ALA A 47 5.66 6.43 -28.78
C ALA A 47 6.90 7.15 -29.36
N GLY A 48 6.70 8.19 -30.16
CA GLY A 48 7.75 9.00 -30.81
C GLY A 48 8.49 9.96 -29.88
N THR A 49 8.08 10.07 -28.61
CA THR A 49 8.76 10.96 -27.66
C THR A 49 10.22 10.57 -27.37
N LYS A 50 11.10 11.58 -27.24
CA LYS A 50 12.54 11.37 -27.01
C LYS A 50 12.83 10.69 -25.67
N ARG A 51 13.03 9.37 -25.69
CA ARG A 51 13.30 8.52 -24.52
C ARG A 51 14.37 9.04 -23.55
N SER A 52 15.41 9.73 -24.04
CA SER A 52 16.53 10.22 -23.23
C SER A 52 16.13 11.27 -22.19
N LYS A 53 15.12 12.10 -22.48
CA LYS A 53 14.66 13.18 -21.61
C LYS A 53 13.61 12.74 -20.59
N LEU A 54 13.13 11.49 -20.67
CA LEU A 54 12.05 11.00 -19.80
C LEU A 54 12.60 10.28 -18.56
N PRO A 55 11.99 10.47 -17.38
CA PRO A 55 12.28 9.64 -16.22
C PRO A 55 11.78 8.20 -16.44
N PRO A 56 12.33 7.19 -15.72
CA PRO A 56 11.88 5.80 -15.82
C PRO A 56 10.38 5.65 -15.51
N ARG A 57 9.93 6.31 -14.44
CA ARG A 57 8.54 6.37 -13.97
C ARG A 57 8.26 7.78 -13.46
N VAL A 58 7.01 8.22 -13.56
CA VAL A 58 6.56 9.46 -12.93
C VAL A 58 6.62 9.25 -11.42
N LYS A 59 7.37 10.08 -10.69
CA LYS A 59 7.38 10.01 -9.22
C LYS A 59 5.96 10.37 -8.75
N PRO A 60 5.31 9.54 -7.91
CA PRO A 60 4.04 9.93 -7.34
C PRO A 60 4.25 11.25 -6.58
N PRO A 61 3.28 12.19 -6.62
CA PRO A 61 3.38 13.38 -5.81
C PRO A 61 3.62 12.93 -4.37
N LYS A 62 4.64 13.52 -3.74
CA LYS A 62 4.97 13.27 -2.33
C LYS A 62 3.75 13.73 -1.54
N GLN A 63 2.82 12.81 -1.28
CA GLN A 63 1.63 13.12 -0.50
C GLN A 63 2.13 13.72 0.81
N PRO A 64 1.70 14.94 1.20
CA PRO A 64 1.97 15.39 2.55
C PRO A 64 1.42 14.29 3.46
N ALA A 65 2.22 13.87 4.44
CA ALA A 65 1.80 12.85 5.40
C ALA A 65 0.37 13.19 5.85
N PRO A 66 -0.57 12.21 5.84
CA PRO A 66 -1.96 12.50 6.12
C PRO A 66 -2.01 13.30 7.42
N ALA A 67 -2.59 14.50 7.37
CA ALA A 67 -2.69 15.38 8.51
C ALA A 67 -3.16 14.53 9.69
N ARG A 68 -2.34 14.41 10.74
CA ARG A 68 -2.68 13.63 11.93
C ARG A 68 -3.94 14.25 12.51
N THR A 69 -5.11 13.76 12.11
CA THR A 69 -6.37 14.25 12.63
C THR A 69 -6.35 14.04 14.15
N PRO A 70 -6.85 15.00 14.95
CA PRO A 70 -6.80 14.91 16.42
C PRO A 70 -7.49 13.65 16.95
N LYS A 71 -8.42 13.05 16.17
CA LYS A 71 -9.06 11.76 16.46
C LYS A 71 -8.06 10.61 16.65
N ARG A 72 -7.08 10.44 15.75
CA ARG A 72 -6.13 9.31 15.85
C ARG A 72 -5.18 9.43 17.05
N ARG A 73 -4.83 10.66 17.48
CA ARG A 73 -4.07 10.86 18.74
C ARG A 73 -4.89 10.48 19.96
N ARG A 74 -6.17 10.85 20.01
CA ARG A 74 -7.09 10.49 21.11
C ARG A 74 -7.31 8.98 21.18
N GLU A 75 -7.50 8.31 20.06
CA GLU A 75 -7.65 6.86 19.99
C GLU A 75 -6.39 6.12 20.47
N GLY A 76 -5.20 6.56 20.04
CA GLY A 76 -3.93 5.98 20.49
C GLY A 76 -3.68 6.19 21.99
N LEU A 77 -3.98 7.38 22.52
CA LEU A 77 -3.87 7.69 23.94
C LEU A 77 -4.89 6.92 24.78
N ALA A 78 -6.13 6.77 24.31
CA ALA A 78 -7.16 5.98 24.98
C ALA A 78 -6.80 4.49 24.99
N ALA A 79 -6.23 3.96 23.91
CA ALA A 79 -5.72 2.59 23.86
C ALA A 79 -4.56 2.38 24.83
N LEU A 80 -3.63 3.34 24.91
CA LEU A 80 -2.51 3.30 25.86
C LEU A 80 -3.00 3.37 27.32
N ALA A 81 -3.95 4.26 27.61
CA ALA A 81 -4.56 4.40 28.92
C ALA A 81 -5.35 3.15 29.33
N ARG A 82 -6.11 2.54 28.41
CA ARG A 82 -6.79 1.25 28.64
C ARG A 82 -5.78 0.14 28.94
N LYS A 83 -4.69 0.07 28.19
CA LYS A 83 -3.62 -0.93 28.42
C LYS A 83 -2.92 -0.73 29.78
N ALA A 84 -2.70 0.52 30.19
CA ALA A 84 -2.13 0.86 31.50
C ALA A 84 -3.12 0.54 32.64
N GLN A 85 -4.40 0.86 32.48
CA GLN A 85 -5.43 0.52 33.45
C GLN A 85 -5.62 -1.00 33.57
N ALA A 86 -5.59 -1.74 32.47
CA ALA A 86 -5.67 -3.20 32.49
C ALA A 86 -4.49 -3.80 33.27
N ARG A 87 -3.27 -3.26 33.13
CA ARG A 87 -2.11 -3.70 33.92
C ARG A 87 -2.27 -3.45 35.42
N MET A 88 -2.87 -2.32 35.82
CA MET A 88 -3.11 -1.97 37.22
C MET A 88 -4.29 -2.72 37.85
N LYS A 89 -5.28 -3.13 37.04
CA LYS A 89 -6.46 -3.88 37.49
C LYS A 89 -6.33 -5.39 37.33
N SER A 90 -5.21 -5.92 36.84
CA SER A 90 -4.94 -7.36 36.86
C SER A 90 -4.84 -7.82 38.32
N PRO A 91 -5.76 -8.64 38.83
CA PRO A 91 -5.66 -9.14 40.19
C PRO A 91 -4.73 -10.35 40.20
N ALA A 92 -3.51 -10.17 40.70
CA ALA A 92 -2.77 -11.23 41.36
C ALA A 92 -1.72 -10.55 42.25
N PRO A 93 -1.74 -10.78 43.58
CA PRO A 93 -1.48 -12.12 44.08
C PRO A 93 -2.27 -12.51 45.34
N VAL A 94 -3.30 -11.78 45.78
CA VAL A 94 -3.97 -12.12 47.05
C VAL A 94 -4.64 -13.48 47.03
N GLU A 95 -5.32 -13.86 45.94
CA GLU A 95 -5.91 -15.21 45.85
C GLU A 95 -4.91 -16.30 45.50
N GLU A 96 -3.81 -15.97 44.81
CA GLU A 96 -2.75 -16.94 44.55
C GLU A 96 -1.93 -17.23 45.81
N VAL A 97 -1.72 -16.21 46.65
CA VAL A 97 -1.10 -16.33 47.98
C VAL A 97 -2.03 -17.06 48.95
N ARG A 98 -3.34 -16.77 48.92
CA ARG A 98 -4.35 -17.46 49.76
C ARG A 98 -4.45 -18.95 49.41
N ASN A 99 -4.45 -19.29 48.12
CA ASN A 99 -4.44 -20.69 47.67
C ASN A 99 -3.11 -21.40 47.96
N ARG A 100 -1.98 -20.69 47.97
CA ARG A 100 -0.69 -21.24 48.43
C ARG A 100 -0.69 -21.51 49.94
N LEU A 101 -1.23 -20.60 50.75
CA LEU A 101 -1.33 -20.78 52.20
C LEU A 101 -2.23 -21.99 52.54
N ALA A 102 -3.38 -22.11 51.86
CA ALA A 102 -4.31 -23.22 52.04
C ALA A 102 -3.73 -24.59 51.62
N ARG A 103 -2.73 -24.61 50.72
CA ARG A 103 -1.98 -25.83 50.39
C ARG A 103 -0.92 -26.19 51.44
N MET A 104 -0.39 -25.19 52.15
CA MET A 104 0.61 -25.41 53.19
C MET A 104 -0.01 -25.91 54.50
N GLU A 105 -1.24 -25.52 54.83
CA GLU A 105 -1.97 -26.01 56.01
C GLU A 105 -2.47 -27.46 55.89
N LYS A 106 -2.46 -28.06 54.69
CA LYS A 106 -2.91 -29.44 54.44
C LYS A 106 -1.78 -30.49 54.42
N LEU A 107 -0.57 -30.14 54.82
CA LEU A 107 0.51 -31.12 54.96
C LEU A 107 0.41 -31.86 56.31
N PRO A 108 0.28 -33.20 56.31
CA PRO A 108 0.34 -33.97 57.55
C PRO A 108 1.74 -33.86 58.18
N LYS A 109 1.78 -33.84 59.52
CA LYS A 109 3.01 -33.74 60.34
C LYS A 109 3.92 -34.95 60.17
#